data_AF-A0A3D5X404-F1
#
_entry.id   AF-A0A3D5X404-F1
#
_cell.length_a   1.000
_cell.length_b   1.000
_cell.length_c   1.000
_cell.angle_alpha   90.00
_cell.angle_beta   90.00
_cell.angle_gamma   90.00
#
_symmetry.space_group_name_H-M   'P 1'
#
loop_
_entity.id
_entity.type
_entity.pdbx_description
1 polymer ?
#
loop_
_entity_poly.entity_id
_entity_poly.type
_entity_poly.pdbx_seq_one_letter_code
_entity_poly.pdbx_strand_id
1 'polypeptide(L)'
;MTMKLNINIAKHSKLIARYLANEMSSAEHTEFEKRVNIDKENEQLIANMKKDWEQVGSLPQHQPNVNKAWNNLYNKLESEELITQAIKSSRFVWTKIAATIALLIIAGSLLFMSNFWSTKVVVESAGQDATLVHALPDGSI
;
A
#
# COMPACT_ATOMS: atom_id res chain seq x y z
N MET A 1 -20.29 -38.45 -44.77
CA MET A 1 -19.96 -38.75 -43.36
C MET A 1 -20.75 -37.77 -42.50
N THR A 2 -21.78 -38.21 -41.80
CA THR A 2 -22.62 -37.37 -40.95
C THR A 2 -21.90 -37.09 -39.63
N MET A 3 -21.78 -35.82 -39.27
CA MET A 3 -21.16 -35.41 -38.00
C MET A 3 -22.21 -35.47 -36.90
N LYS A 4 -22.06 -36.37 -35.93
CA LYS A 4 -22.92 -36.43 -34.75
C LYS A 4 -22.39 -35.47 -33.68
N LEU A 5 -23.20 -34.49 -33.28
CA LEU A 5 -22.85 -33.52 -32.25
C LEU A 5 -22.91 -34.20 -30.87
N ASN A 6 -22.02 -33.77 -29.97
CA ASN A 6 -21.94 -34.29 -28.62
C ASN A 6 -21.36 -33.22 -27.70
N ILE A 7 -22.13 -32.81 -26.71
CA ILE A 7 -21.75 -31.75 -25.77
C ILE A 7 -20.54 -32.10 -24.89
N ASN A 8 -20.25 -33.39 -24.69
CA ASN A 8 -19.11 -33.85 -23.91
C ASN A 8 -17.79 -33.73 -24.67
N ILE A 9 -17.86 -33.48 -25.99
CA ILE A 9 -16.68 -33.25 -26.82
C ILE A 9 -16.43 -31.74 -26.87
N ALA A 10 -15.31 -31.30 -26.28
CA ALA A 10 -14.96 -29.87 -26.18
C ALA A 10 -14.99 -29.12 -27.52
N LYS A 11 -14.60 -29.78 -28.61
CA LYS A 11 -14.66 -29.19 -29.96
C LYS A 11 -16.10 -28.92 -30.40
N HIS A 12 -17.01 -29.85 -30.13
CA HIS A 12 -18.42 -29.74 -30.53
C HIS A 12 -19.13 -28.72 -29.64
N SER A 13 -18.90 -28.75 -28.32
CA SER A 13 -19.48 -27.76 -27.41
C SER A 13 -19.02 -26.34 -27.73
N LYS A 14 -17.74 -26.14 -28.06
CA LYS A 14 -17.23 -24.84 -28.52
C LYS A 14 -17.91 -24.39 -29.82
N LEU A 15 -18.12 -25.31 -30.76
CA LEU A 15 -18.82 -25.02 -32.02
C LEU A 15 -20.26 -24.59 -31.75
N ILE A 16 -20.99 -25.32 -30.90
CA ILE A 16 -22.38 -25.02 -30.53
C ILE A 16 -22.46 -23.67 -29.78
N ALA A 17 -21.54 -23.41 -28.85
CA ALA A 17 -21.50 -22.15 -28.11
C ALA A 17 -21.30 -20.95 -29.04
N ARG A 18 -20.36 -21.03 -30.00
CA ARG A 18 -20.15 -19.98 -31.00
C ARG A 18 -21.40 -19.74 -31.85
N TYR A 19 -22.14 -20.80 -32.18
CA TYR A 19 -23.40 -20.68 -32.92
C TYR A 19 -24.47 -19.94 -32.09
N LEU A 20 -24.70 -20.37 -30.85
CA LEU A 20 -25.72 -19.77 -29.96
C LEU A 20 -25.40 -18.31 -29.57
N ALA A 21 -24.13 -17.98 -29.40
CA ALA A 21 -23.66 -16.64 -29.10
C ALA A 21 -23.57 -15.72 -30.33
N ASN A 22 -23.92 -16.21 -31.52
CA ASN A 22 -23.83 -15.47 -32.79
C ASN A 22 -22.39 -14.99 -33.12
N GLU A 23 -21.37 -15.79 -32.77
CA GLU A 23 -19.94 -15.53 -33.01
C GLU A 23 -19.40 -16.23 -34.28
N MET A 24 -20.30 -16.76 -35.11
CA MET A 24 -19.95 -17.35 -36.40
C MET A 24 -20.11 -16.33 -37.53
N SER A 25 -19.27 -16.45 -38.56
CA SER A 25 -19.52 -15.72 -39.81
C SER A 25 -20.77 -16.25 -40.51
N SER A 26 -21.39 -15.45 -41.37
CA SER A 26 -22.59 -15.84 -42.13
C SER A 26 -22.41 -17.14 -42.94
N ALA A 27 -21.21 -17.35 -43.51
CA ALA A 27 -20.86 -18.56 -44.24
C ALA A 27 -20.75 -19.78 -43.32
N GLU A 28 -20.03 -19.66 -42.19
CA GLU A 28 -19.91 -20.73 -41.19
C GLU A 28 -21.27 -21.11 -40.60
N HIS A 29 -22.11 -20.13 -40.32
CA HIS A 29 -23.46 -20.32 -39.78
C HIS A 29 -24.32 -21.16 -40.72
N THR A 30 -24.36 -20.80 -42.00
CA THR A 30 -25.11 -21.53 -43.03
C THR A 30 -24.58 -22.96 -43.21
N GLU A 31 -23.26 -23.15 -43.18
CA GLU A 31 -22.65 -24.47 -43.29
C GLU A 31 -22.92 -25.33 -42.05
N PHE A 32 -22.95 -24.72 -40.86
CA PHE A 32 -23.29 -25.39 -39.62
C PHE A 32 -24.76 -25.84 -39.61
N GLU A 33 -25.71 -24.98 -39.99
CA GLU A 33 -27.13 -25.34 -40.07
C GLU A 33 -27.38 -26.47 -41.07
N LYS A 34 -26.73 -26.42 -42.25
CA LYS A 34 -26.78 -27.52 -43.21
C LYS A 34 -26.31 -28.83 -42.61
N ARG A 35 -25.24 -28.81 -41.78
CA ARG A 35 -24.71 -30.01 -41.12
C ARG A 35 -25.61 -30.53 -40.01
N VAL A 36 -26.21 -29.63 -39.23
CA VAL A 36 -27.17 -29.96 -38.17
C VAL A 36 -28.43 -30.59 -38.75
N ASN A 37 -28.99 -30.03 -39.83
CA ASN A 37 -30.24 -30.48 -40.43
C ASN A 37 -30.18 -31.85 -41.11
N ILE A 38 -29.00 -32.46 -41.25
CA ILE A 38 -28.85 -33.81 -41.81
C ILE A 38 -29.23 -34.88 -40.76
N ASP A 39 -29.09 -34.58 -39.47
CA ASP A 39 -29.35 -35.52 -38.37
C ASP A 39 -30.39 -34.94 -37.41
N LYS A 40 -31.51 -35.65 -37.26
CA LYS A 40 -32.62 -35.24 -36.37
C LYS A 40 -32.18 -35.10 -34.91
N GLU A 41 -31.21 -35.89 -34.46
CA GLU A 41 -30.71 -35.79 -33.07
C GLU A 41 -29.94 -34.48 -32.86
N ASN A 42 -29.17 -34.06 -33.86
CA ASN A 42 -28.44 -32.79 -33.81
C ASN A 42 -29.42 -31.60 -33.83
N GLU A 43 -30.44 -31.65 -34.68
CA GLU A 43 -31.48 -30.62 -34.75
C GLU A 43 -32.17 -30.46 -33.40
N GLN A 44 -32.56 -31.57 -32.77
CA GLN A 44 -33.21 -31.55 -31.47
C GLN A 44 -32.27 -31.04 -30.35
N LEU A 45 -30.99 -31.41 -30.38
CA LEU A 45 -29.99 -30.91 -29.44
C LEU A 45 -29.85 -29.38 -29.53
N ILE A 46 -29.69 -28.85 -30.74
CA ILE A 46 -29.54 -27.41 -30.97
C ILE A 46 -30.81 -26.67 -30.57
N ALA A 47 -31.99 -27.19 -30.90
CA ALA A 47 -33.27 -26.59 -30.53
C ALA A 47 -33.43 -26.48 -29.00
N ASN A 48 -33.07 -27.54 -28.26
CA ASN A 48 -33.11 -27.52 -26.80
C ASN A 48 -32.13 -26.49 -26.23
N MET A 49 -30.89 -26.49 -26.69
CA MET A 49 -29.88 -25.55 -26.18
C MET A 49 -30.22 -24.09 -26.53
N LYS A 50 -30.84 -23.84 -27.69
CA LYS A 50 -31.34 -22.51 -28.07
C LYS A 50 -32.44 -22.04 -27.12
N LYS A 51 -33.38 -22.92 -26.79
CA LYS A 51 -34.45 -22.62 -25.82
C LYS A 51 -33.86 -22.29 -24.44
N ASP A 52 -32.89 -23.06 -23.97
CA ASP A 52 -32.23 -22.82 -22.68
C ASP A 52 -31.45 -21.49 -22.71
N TRP A 53 -30.76 -21.19 -23.83
CA TRP A 53 -30.05 -19.94 -24.02
C TRP A 53 -30.97 -18.71 -24.00
N GLU A 54 -32.13 -18.80 -24.64
CA GLU A 54 -33.16 -17.75 -24.63
C GLU A 54 -33.71 -17.50 -23.21
N GLN A 55 -33.82 -18.56 -22.38
CA GLN A 55 -34.21 -18.42 -20.98
C GLN A 55 -33.18 -17.68 -20.13
N VAL A 56 -31.89 -17.79 -20.47
CA VAL A 56 -30.80 -17.05 -19.80
C VAL A 56 -30.75 -15.59 -20.28
N GLY A 57 -31.05 -15.34 -21.56
CA GLY A 57 -30.86 -14.08 -22.27
C GLY A 57 -31.70 -12.88 -21.80
N SER A 58 -32.54 -13.04 -20.78
CA SER A 58 -33.35 -11.96 -20.21
C SER A 58 -33.21 -11.83 -18.70
N LEU A 59 -32.11 -12.33 -18.11
CA LEU A 59 -31.74 -11.88 -16.77
C LEU A 59 -31.53 -10.36 -16.86
N PRO A 60 -32.32 -9.54 -16.12
CA PRO A 60 -32.05 -8.12 -16.07
C PRO A 60 -30.58 -7.98 -15.67
N GLN A 61 -29.81 -7.19 -16.43
CA GLN A 61 -28.52 -6.68 -15.97
C GLN A 61 -28.82 -5.88 -14.70
N HIS A 62 -28.93 -6.58 -13.58
CA HIS A 62 -29.01 -5.95 -12.28
C HIS A 62 -27.61 -5.38 -12.10
N GLN A 63 -27.44 -4.11 -12.41
CA GLN A 63 -26.22 -3.40 -12.10
C GLN A 63 -26.14 -3.39 -10.57
N PRO A 64 -25.25 -4.19 -9.96
CA PRO A 64 -25.18 -4.24 -8.52
C PRO A 64 -24.78 -2.84 -8.05
N ASN A 65 -25.47 -2.31 -7.03
CA ASN A 65 -25.12 -1.01 -6.48
C ASN A 65 -23.79 -1.13 -5.75
N VAL A 66 -22.70 -0.86 -6.47
CA VAL A 66 -21.32 -0.95 -6.00
C VAL A 66 -21.10 -0.09 -4.75
N ASN A 67 -21.69 1.10 -4.71
CA ASN A 67 -21.60 2.00 -3.56
C ASN A 67 -22.24 1.38 -2.31
N LYS A 68 -23.41 0.74 -2.46
CA LYS A 68 -24.08 0.03 -1.37
C LYS A 68 -23.25 -1.17 -0.88
N ALA A 69 -22.61 -1.89 -1.80
CA ALA A 69 -21.75 -3.02 -1.44
C ALA A 69 -20.52 -2.58 -0.64
N TRP A 70 -19.85 -1.51 -1.08
CA TRP A 70 -18.70 -0.94 -0.36
C TRP A 70 -19.08 -0.35 0.99
N ASN A 71 -20.21 0.35 1.08
CA ASN A 71 -20.70 0.89 2.36
C ASN A 71 -21.02 -0.24 3.35
N ASN A 72 -21.67 -1.32 2.89
CA ASN A 72 -21.94 -2.48 3.75
C ASN A 72 -20.65 -3.14 4.23
N LEU A 73 -19.64 -3.26 3.37
CA LEU A 73 -18.34 -3.80 3.74
C LEU A 73 -17.62 -2.89 4.76
N TYR A 74 -17.57 -1.60 4.49
CA TYR A 74 -16.96 -0.61 5.38
C TYR A 74 -17.61 -0.65 6.76
N ASN A 75 -18.94 -0.58 6.82
CA ASN A 75 -19.69 -0.61 8.08
C ASN A 75 -19.43 -1.90 8.87
N LYS A 76 -19.28 -3.03 8.18
CA LYS A 76 -18.94 -4.31 8.82
C LYS A 76 -17.54 -4.27 9.44
N LEU A 77 -16.56 -3.80 8.67
CA LEU A 77 -15.17 -3.67 9.15
C LEU A 77 -15.04 -2.67 10.31
N GLU A 78 -15.82 -1.59 10.28
CA GLU A 78 -15.90 -0.62 11.37
C GLU A 78 -16.55 -1.22 12.62
N SER A 79 -17.65 -1.97 12.47
CA SER A 79 -18.35 -2.62 13.58
C SER A 79 -17.53 -3.72 14.27
N GLU A 80 -16.61 -4.34 13.53
CA GLU A 80 -15.70 -5.37 14.04
C GLU A 80 -14.38 -4.75 14.56
N GLU A 81 -14.27 -3.42 14.63
CA GLU A 81 -13.07 -2.67 15.05
C GLU A 81 -11.80 -3.03 14.24
N LEU A 82 -11.97 -3.59 13.04
CA LEU A 82 -10.86 -4.03 12.18
C LEU A 82 -10.18 -2.86 11.45
N ILE A 83 -10.83 -1.69 11.44
CA ILE A 83 -10.25 -0.45 10.92
C ILE A 83 -9.48 0.21 12.06
N THR A 84 -8.20 -0.12 12.18
CA THR A 84 -7.30 0.56 13.12
C THR A 84 -7.22 2.05 12.76
N GLN A 85 -7.72 2.92 13.63
CA GLN A 85 -7.51 4.35 13.51
C GLN A 85 -6.00 4.63 13.47
N ALA A 86 -5.55 5.38 12.46
CA ALA A 86 -4.16 5.76 12.34
C ALA A 86 -3.73 6.47 13.63
N ILE A 87 -2.82 5.84 14.38
CA ILE A 87 -2.26 6.42 15.59
C ILE A 87 -1.56 7.72 15.17
N LYS A 88 -2.16 8.85 15.53
CA LYS A 88 -1.61 10.17 15.25
C LYS A 88 -0.28 10.27 15.97
N SER A 89 0.83 10.16 15.23
CA SER A 89 2.16 10.21 15.82
C SER A 89 2.34 11.54 16.55
N SER A 90 2.57 11.44 17.86
CA SER A 90 2.55 12.59 18.72
C SER A 90 3.84 13.39 18.53
N ARG A 91 3.71 14.62 17.99
CA ARG A 91 4.81 15.61 17.88
C ARG A 91 5.50 15.89 19.22
N PHE A 92 4.89 15.46 20.33
CA PHE A 92 5.36 15.60 21.70
C PHE A 92 6.63 14.78 22.02
N VAL A 93 6.93 13.73 21.25
CA VAL A 93 8.18 12.96 21.46
C VAL A 93 9.39 13.75 20.95
N TRP A 94 9.26 14.39 19.78
CA TRP A 94 10.32 15.20 19.19
C TRP A 94 10.62 16.48 19.98
N THR A 95 9.59 17.10 20.56
CA THR A 95 9.80 18.29 21.42
C THR A 95 10.55 17.96 22.71
N LYS A 96 10.31 16.78 23.31
CA LYS A 96 11.06 16.31 24.48
C LYS A 96 12.54 16.10 24.15
N ILE A 97 12.84 15.45 23.03
CA ILE A 97 14.22 15.22 22.58
C ILE A 97 14.92 16.57 22.31
N ALA A 98 14.28 17.47 21.57
CA ALA A 98 14.84 18.80 21.29
C ALA A 98 15.12 19.60 22.58
N ALA A 99 14.21 19.56 23.56
CA ALA A 99 14.40 20.23 24.84
C ALA A 99 15.58 19.66 25.64
N THR A 100 15.77 18.33 25.64
CA THR A 100 16.92 17.71 26.32
C THR A 100 18.26 18.09 25.69
N ILE A 101 18.33 18.14 24.35
CA ILE A 101 19.54 18.54 23.63
C ILE A 101 19.86 20.02 23.92
N ALA A 102 18.85 20.89 23.86
CA ALA A 102 19.04 22.31 24.17
C ALA A 102 19.54 22.53 25.59
N LEU A 103 19.01 21.80 26.57
CA LEU A 103 19.43 21.89 27.96
C LEU A 103 20.89 21.44 28.16
N LEU A 104 21.32 20.36 27.49
CA LEU A 104 22.70 19.90 27.51
C LEU A 104 23.67 20.93 26.90
N ILE A 105 23.27 21.58 25.80
CA ILE A 105 24.08 22.63 25.15
C ILE A 105 24.25 23.83 26.08
N ILE A 106 23.16 24.28 26.72
CA ILE A 106 23.20 25.42 27.65
C ILE A 106 24.07 25.10 28.87
N ALA A 107 23.88 23.93 29.49
CA ALA A 107 24.65 23.49 30.64
C ALA A 107 26.15 23.34 30.30
N GLY A 108 26.47 22.72 29.16
CA GLY A 108 27.85 22.59 28.69
C GLY A 108 28.51 23.93 28.39
N SER A 109 27.77 24.86 27.78
CA SER A 109 28.27 26.20 27.44
C SER A 109 28.59 27.03 28.69
N LEU A 110 27.73 26.99 29.72
CA LEU A 110 27.96 27.70 30.99
C LEU A 110 29.23 27.19 31.70
N LEU A 111 29.44 25.87 31.71
CA LEU A 111 30.63 25.27 32.32
C LEU A 111 31.91 25.68 31.58
N PHE A 112 31.89 25.71 30.24
CA PHE A 112 33.05 26.15 29.45
C PHE A 112 33.34 27.65 29.57
N MET A 113 32.31 28.49 29.66
CA MET A 113 32.47 29.94 29.75
C MET A 113 33.17 30.36 31.05
N SER A 114 32.95 29.63 32.15
CA SER A 114 33.64 29.89 33.44
C SER A 114 35.16 29.75 33.36
N ASN A 115 35.68 28.89 32.47
CA ASN A 115 37.12 28.70 32.26
C ASN A 115 37.75 29.78 31.36
N PHE A 116 36.96 30.49 30.56
CA PHE A 116 37.46 31.56 29.68
C PHE A 116 37.71 32.89 30.42
N TRP A 117 37.10 33.10 31.60
CA TRP A 117 37.28 34.32 32.40
C TRP A 117 38.36 34.20 33.48
N SER A 118 39.01 33.04 33.62
CA SER A 118 40.16 32.87 34.49
C SER A 118 41.44 33.27 33.75
N THR A 119 41.78 34.56 33.76
CA THR A 119 43.09 35.06 33.33
C THR A 119 44.18 34.44 34.19
N LYS A 120 44.84 33.38 33.72
CA LYS A 120 46.10 32.94 34.30
C LYS A 120 47.16 33.98 33.94
N VAL A 121 47.55 34.81 34.91
CA VAL A 121 48.72 35.66 34.79
C VAL A 121 49.95 34.75 34.84
N VAL A 122 50.54 34.47 33.68
CA VAL A 122 51.85 33.84 33.57
C VAL A 122 52.88 34.95 33.72
N VAL A 123 53.60 34.97 34.84
CA VAL A 123 54.77 35.85 35.02
C VAL A 123 55.97 35.14 34.40
N GLU A 124 56.37 35.53 33.19
CA GLU A 124 57.68 35.20 32.64
C GLU A 124 58.74 36.09 33.31
N SER A 125 59.65 35.50 34.08
CA SER A 125 60.87 36.19 34.49
C SER A 125 61.96 35.91 33.46
N ALA A 126 62.17 36.84 32.54
CA ALA A 126 63.42 36.93 31.78
C ALA A 126 64.57 37.28 32.74
N GLY A 127 65.78 36.85 32.41
CA GLY A 127 66.91 36.73 33.34
C GLY A 127 67.46 38.02 33.97
N GLN A 128 68.11 37.76 35.12
CA GLN A 128 69.13 38.53 35.86
C GLN A 128 68.72 39.80 36.62
N ASP A 129 69.07 39.76 37.91
CA ASP A 129 69.17 40.82 38.92
C ASP A 129 67.90 41.48 39.45
N ALA A 130 67.22 40.77 40.37
CA ALA A 130 66.63 41.41 41.56
C ALA A 130 66.53 40.38 42.70
N THR A 131 67.33 40.59 43.73
CA THR A 131 67.29 39.91 45.02
C THR A 131 65.87 39.82 45.57
N LEU A 132 65.40 38.59 45.80
CA LEU A 132 64.11 38.29 46.42
C LEU A 132 64.26 38.58 47.93
N VAL A 133 64.11 39.85 48.32
CA VAL A 133 64.11 40.23 49.75
C VAL A 133 62.72 39.87 50.30
N HIS A 134 62.67 38.77 51.03
CA HIS A 134 61.47 38.31 51.72
C HIS A 134 61.44 38.96 53.11
N ALA A 135 60.65 40.02 53.27
CA ALA A 135 60.44 40.63 54.57
C ALA A 135 59.62 39.69 55.46
N LEU A 136 60.19 39.30 56.60
CA LEU A 136 59.48 38.59 57.66
C LEU A 136 58.46 39.54 58.34
N PRO A 137 57.46 39.00 59.07
CA PRO A 137 56.34 39.80 59.59
C PRO A 137 56.70 40.84 60.66
N ASP A 138 57.99 40.99 61.01
CA ASP A 138 58.53 41.91 62.01
C ASP A 138 59.24 43.15 61.41
N GLY A 139 59.26 43.30 60.08
CA GLY A 139 59.59 44.57 59.43
C GLY A 139 61.08 44.91 59.33
N SER A 140 61.96 43.91 59.37
CA SER A 140 63.38 44.06 59.00
C SER A 140 63.68 43.44 57.63
N ILE A 141 64.58 44.10 56.89
CA ILE A 141 65.13 43.66 55.59
C ILE A 141 66.16 42.55 55.74
#